data_AF-A0A3D2Q1M6-F1
#
_entry.id   AF-A0A3D2Q1M6-F1
#
_cell.length_a   1.000
_cell.length_b   1.000
_cell.length_c   1.000
_cell.angle_alpha   90.00
_cell.angle_beta   90.00
_cell.angle_gamma   90.00
#
_symmetry.space_group_name_H-M   'P 1'
#
loop_
_entity.id
_entity.type
_entity.pdbx_description
1 polymer ?
#
loop_
_entity_poly.entity_id
_entity_poly.type
_entity_poly.pdbx_seq_one_letter_code
_entity_poly.pdbx_strand_id
1 'polypeptide(L)'
;MFNLTNNSPVLLKFILIYKYYLILGCGLLVILIIGAIFTLKKRKASVKKGGKQLDDPGNLKFLQKTYGQDKDRDALVVPGEIVPQINKLVQLGEEIRDLLRQIEKKQIQLLAKQTEQPFLTLEERIYQTYKNGLGVAELAAEFGRSKGEVELILNLYKSKLKEGGRL
;
A
#
# COMPACT_ATOMS: atom_id res chain seq x y z
N MET A 1 -2.44 52.93 -12.26
CA MET A 1 -3.43 51.90 -12.60
C MET A 1 -2.99 51.25 -13.91
N PHE A 2 -2.40 50.05 -13.84
CA PHE A 2 -1.96 49.31 -15.04
C PHE A 2 -3.06 48.33 -15.46
N ASN A 3 -3.53 48.51 -16.70
CA ASN A 3 -4.55 47.67 -17.34
C ASN A 3 -3.96 46.29 -17.67
N LEU A 4 -4.45 45.25 -17.00
CA LEU A 4 -3.92 43.87 -17.01
C LEU A 4 -4.81 42.89 -17.80
N THR A 5 -5.59 43.38 -18.77
CA THR A 5 -6.67 42.59 -19.39
C THR A 5 -6.35 41.90 -20.72
N ASN A 6 -5.15 42.07 -21.31
CA ASN A 6 -4.88 41.52 -22.66
C ASN A 6 -3.87 40.36 -22.75
N ASN A 7 -3.32 39.84 -21.64
CA ASN A 7 -2.33 38.74 -21.67
C ASN A 7 -2.82 37.39 -21.11
N SER A 8 -4.12 37.26 -20.84
CA SER A 8 -4.71 36.08 -20.17
C SER A 8 -4.52 34.73 -20.87
N PRO A 9 -4.51 34.57 -22.23
CA PRO A 9 -4.42 33.23 -22.83
C PRO A 9 -3.01 32.65 -22.81
N VAL A 10 -1.97 33.48 -22.78
CA VAL A 10 -0.57 33.03 -22.81
C VAL A 10 -0.13 32.50 -21.44
N LEU A 11 -0.49 33.20 -20.37
CA LEU A 11 -0.20 32.77 -19.00
C LEU A 11 -0.93 31.45 -18.65
N LEU A 12 -2.16 31.28 -19.12
CA LEU A 12 -2.93 30.05 -18.91
C LEU A 12 -2.28 28.84 -19.61
N LYS A 13 -1.79 29.02 -20.84
CA LYS A 13 -1.01 27.99 -21.55
C LYS A 13 0.28 27.66 -20.82
N PHE A 14 0.98 28.66 -20.27
CA PHE A 14 2.22 28.46 -19.53
C PHE A 14 2.00 27.64 -18.24
N ILE A 15 0.92 27.91 -17.50
CA ILE A 15 0.55 27.17 -16.29
C ILE A 15 0.17 25.72 -16.60
N LEU A 16 -0.56 25.48 -17.70
CA LEU A 16 -0.92 24.13 -18.14
C LEU A 16 0.32 23.32 -18.54
N ILE A 17 1.24 23.93 -19.30
CA ILE A 17 2.50 23.29 -19.69
C ILE A 17 3.32 22.94 -18.45
N TYR A 18 3.45 23.86 -17.50
CA TYR A 18 4.21 23.62 -16.27
C TYR A 18 3.63 22.47 -15.43
N LYS A 19 2.29 22.39 -15.30
CA LYS A 19 1.62 21.26 -14.62
C LYS A 19 1.92 19.93 -15.29
N TYR A 20 1.93 19.89 -16.62
CA TYR A 20 2.22 18.66 -17.36
C TYR A 20 3.67 18.20 -17.15
N TYR A 21 4.64 19.13 -17.18
CA TYR A 21 6.04 18.83 -16.87
C TYR A 21 6.24 18.36 -15.44
N LEU A 22 5.49 18.91 -14.48
CA LEU A 22 5.56 18.50 -13.08
C LEU A 22 5.05 17.06 -12.89
N ILE A 23 3.94 16.70 -13.55
CA ILE A 23 3.42 15.32 -13.52
C ILE A 23 4.39 14.36 -14.21
N LEU A 24 4.93 14.74 -15.37
CA LEU A 24 5.89 13.91 -16.11
C LEU A 24 7.19 13.68 -15.30
N GLY A 25 7.71 14.73 -14.65
CA GLY A 25 8.89 14.67 -13.81
C GLY A 25 8.67 13.81 -12.55
N CYS A 26 7.53 13.98 -11.87
CA CYS A 26 7.17 13.13 -10.73
C CYS A 26 6.99 11.66 -11.14
N GLY A 27 6.38 11.39 -12.31
CA GLY A 27 6.23 10.03 -12.82
C GLY A 27 7.55 9.33 -13.06
N LEU A 28 8.52 10.01 -13.69
CA LEU A 28 9.86 9.46 -13.91
C LEU A 28 10.62 9.19 -12.61
N LEU A 29 10.48 10.07 -11.60
CA LEU A 29 11.08 9.86 -10.28
C LEU A 29 10.51 8.62 -9.58
N VAL A 30 9.21 8.40 -9.63
CA VAL A 30 8.57 7.22 -9.03
C VAL A 30 9.06 5.93 -9.71
N ILE A 31 9.17 5.93 -11.04
CA ILE A 31 9.69 4.77 -11.80
C ILE A 31 11.15 4.48 -11.41
N LEU A 32 11.98 5.50 -11.25
CA LEU A 32 13.38 5.34 -10.80
C LEU A 32 13.46 4.77 -9.38
N ILE A 33 12.64 5.25 -8.44
CA ILE A 33 12.61 4.76 -7.07
C ILE A 33 12.19 3.28 -7.02
N ILE A 34 11.15 2.90 -7.77
CA ILE A 34 10.68 1.51 -7.86
C ILE A 34 11.76 0.62 -8.48
N GLY A 35 12.43 1.07 -9.54
CA GLY A 35 13.54 0.35 -10.18
C GLY A 35 14.74 0.17 -9.23
N ALA A 36 15.09 1.20 -8.45
CA ALA A 36 16.16 1.12 -7.45
C ALA A 36 15.84 0.10 -6.34
N ILE A 37 14.60 0.08 -5.84
CA ILE A 37 14.16 -0.90 -4.83
C ILE A 37 14.20 -2.32 -5.42
N PHE A 38 13.75 -2.51 -6.66
CA PHE A 38 13.75 -3.81 -7.31
C PHE A 38 15.18 -4.35 -7.53
N THR A 39 16.11 -3.48 -7.96
CA THR A 39 17.52 -3.87 -8.14
C THR A 39 18.22 -4.20 -6.84
N LEU A 40 17.93 -3.50 -5.73
CA LEU A 40 18.45 -3.83 -4.40
C LEU A 40 17.92 -5.18 -3.88
N LYS A 41 16.63 -5.50 -4.13
CA LYS A 41 16.04 -6.80 -3.78
C LYS A 41 16.69 -7.94 -4.58
N LYS A 42 17.00 -7.71 -5.86
CA LYS A 42 17.66 -8.70 -6.73
C LYS A 42 19.11 -8.98 -6.32
N ARG A 43 19.85 -7.97 -5.81
CA ARG A 43 21.20 -8.18 -5.25
C ARG A 43 21.21 -9.05 -3.98
N LYS A 44 20.19 -8.96 -3.13
CA LYS A 44 20.04 -9.87 -1.97
C LYS A 44 19.68 -11.31 -2.35
N ALA A 45 19.03 -11.53 -3.49
CA ALA A 45 18.67 -12.86 -3.97
C ALA A 45 19.83 -13.60 -4.68
N SER A 46 20.84 -12.89 -5.18
CA SER A 46 21.95 -13.51 -5.93
C SER A 46 23.16 -13.91 -5.09
N VAL A 47 23.20 -13.56 -3.80
CA VAL A 47 24.26 -13.97 -2.86
C VAL A 47 23.90 -15.29 -2.12
N LYS A 48 22.71 -15.84 -2.34
CA LYS A 48 22.22 -17.06 -1.66
C LYS A 48 21.84 -18.21 -2.58
N LYS A 49 22.55 -18.39 -3.71
CA LYS A 49 22.57 -19.69 -4.41
C LYS A 49 23.72 -20.54 -3.89
N GLY A 50 23.51 -21.07 -2.69
CA GLY A 50 24.42 -21.99 -2.03
C GLY A 50 23.96 -22.24 -0.61
N GLY A 51 22.92 -23.05 -0.42
CA GLY A 51 22.46 -23.42 0.91
C GLY A 51 20.99 -23.79 0.99
N LYS A 52 20.74 -25.07 0.70
CA LYS A 52 19.63 -25.93 1.12
C LYS A 52 18.60 -25.31 2.09
N GLN A 53 17.35 -25.34 1.62
CA GLN A 53 16.18 -25.94 2.28
C GLN A 53 16.46 -26.53 3.68
N LEU A 54 15.80 -25.98 4.69
CA LEU A 54 15.46 -26.65 5.96
C LEU A 54 14.38 -25.81 6.65
N ASP A 55 13.14 -26.13 6.31
CA ASP A 55 11.97 -25.85 7.12
C ASP A 55 12.03 -26.77 8.34
N ASP A 56 12.61 -26.30 9.46
CA ASP A 56 12.53 -27.02 10.73
C ASP A 56 12.60 -26.04 11.92
N PRO A 57 11.54 -25.89 12.73
CA PRO A 57 11.51 -24.96 13.87
C PRO A 57 12.35 -25.41 15.09
N GLY A 58 13.21 -26.42 14.94
CA GLY A 58 14.03 -26.98 16.03
C GLY A 58 15.37 -26.28 16.33
N ASN A 59 15.82 -25.31 15.52
CA ASN A 59 17.23 -24.88 15.55
C ASN A 59 17.57 -23.72 16.52
N LEU A 60 16.62 -23.26 17.34
CA LEU A 60 16.89 -22.25 18.39
C LEU A 60 17.65 -22.80 19.59
N LYS A 61 17.85 -24.13 19.69
CA LYS A 61 18.63 -24.76 20.78
C LYS A 61 20.14 -24.73 20.58
N PHE A 62 20.64 -24.49 19.36
CA PHE A 62 22.08 -24.48 19.11
C PHE A 62 22.78 -23.18 19.51
N LEU A 63 22.05 -22.05 19.53
CA LEU A 63 22.58 -20.78 20.04
C LEU A 63 22.56 -20.69 21.56
N GLN A 64 21.73 -21.48 22.25
CA GLN A 64 21.74 -21.55 23.71
C GLN A 64 22.91 -22.39 24.26
N LYS A 65 23.44 -23.33 23.46
CA LYS A 65 24.52 -24.23 23.90
C LYS A 65 25.92 -23.59 23.79
N THR A 66 26.08 -22.50 23.05
CA THR A 66 27.37 -21.78 22.93
C THR A 66 27.62 -20.80 24.07
N TYR A 67 26.63 -20.54 24.93
CA TYR A 67 26.75 -19.66 26.11
C TYR A 67 26.90 -20.42 27.44
N GLY A 68 26.99 -21.75 27.40
CA GLY A 68 26.92 -22.61 28.60
C GLY A 68 28.20 -23.35 28.96
N GLN A 69 29.37 -22.96 28.44
CA GLN A 69 30.60 -23.72 28.69
C GLN A 69 31.84 -22.83 28.72
N ASP A 70 31.95 -22.02 29.77
CA ASP A 70 33.25 -21.59 30.31
C ASP A 70 33.09 -21.45 31.83
N LYS A 71 33.31 -22.57 32.53
CA LYS A 71 33.67 -22.57 33.94
C LYS A 71 35.16 -22.24 33.96
N ASP A 72 35.56 -21.23 34.74
CA ASP A 72 36.95 -20.79 35.02
C ASP A 72 37.36 -19.44 34.43
N ARG A 73 36.46 -18.45 34.45
CA ARG A 73 36.88 -17.07 34.68
C ARG A 73 36.03 -16.47 35.78
N ASP A 74 36.73 -16.08 36.84
CA ASP A 74 36.40 -15.03 37.79
C ASP A 74 34.96 -14.56 37.73
N ALA A 75 34.21 -14.81 38.81
CA ALA A 75 32.87 -14.29 39.02
C ALA A 75 32.81 -12.83 38.56
N LEU A 76 32.36 -12.63 37.32
CA LEU A 76 32.10 -11.33 36.76
C LEU A 76 30.84 -10.89 37.49
N VAL A 77 31.05 -10.24 38.62
CA VAL A 77 30.03 -9.54 39.38
C VAL A 77 29.44 -8.55 38.39
N VAL A 78 28.36 -8.97 37.71
CA VAL A 78 27.56 -8.09 36.88
C VAL A 78 27.12 -6.98 37.82
N PRO A 79 27.56 -5.73 37.60
CA PRO A 79 27.20 -4.61 38.46
C PRO A 79 25.68 -4.61 38.59
N GLY A 80 25.16 -4.57 39.82
CA GLY A 80 23.72 -4.71 40.11
C GLY A 80 22.83 -3.70 39.37
N GLU A 81 23.42 -2.70 38.73
CA GLU A 81 22.79 -1.68 37.90
C GLU A 81 22.54 -2.11 36.43
N ILE A 82 23.26 -3.10 35.91
CA ILE A 82 23.10 -3.54 34.50
C ILE A 82 21.91 -4.49 34.35
N VAL A 83 21.67 -5.34 35.35
CA VAL A 83 20.53 -6.28 35.40
C VAL A 83 19.17 -5.58 35.23
N PRO A 84 18.86 -4.47 35.94
CA PRO A 84 17.59 -3.77 35.75
C PRO A 84 17.47 -3.06 34.39
N GLN A 85 18.58 -2.65 33.77
CA GLN A 85 18.56 -2.07 32.41
C GLN A 85 18.27 -3.15 31.35
N ILE A 86 18.88 -4.33 31.49
CA ILE A 86 18.61 -5.50 30.65
C ILE A 86 17.14 -5.91 30.77
N ASN A 87 16.59 -5.96 31.98
CA ASN A 87 15.17 -6.28 32.20
C ASN A 87 14.24 -5.25 31.54
N LYS A 88 14.57 -3.96 31.60
CA LYS A 88 13.81 -2.91 30.88
C LYS A 88 13.86 -3.10 29.37
N LEU A 89 15.01 -3.46 28.80
CA LEU A 89 15.17 -3.72 27.37
C LEU A 89 14.38 -4.96 26.92
N VAL A 90 14.37 -6.02 27.73
CA VAL A 90 13.56 -7.22 27.47
C VAL A 90 12.08 -6.88 27.49
N GLN A 91 11.62 -6.12 28.49
CA GLN A 91 10.24 -5.69 28.62
C GLN A 91 9.79 -4.83 27.43
N LEU A 92 10.63 -3.89 26.98
CA LEU A 92 10.37 -3.07 25.80
C LEU A 92 10.30 -3.92 24.52
N GLY A 93 11.15 -4.95 24.42
CA GLY A 93 11.13 -5.90 23.32
C GLY A 93 9.85 -6.71 23.24
N GLU A 94 9.29 -7.10 24.39
CA GLU A 94 7.99 -7.79 24.45
C GLU A 94 6.83 -6.86 24.08
N GLU A 95 6.82 -5.62 24.57
CA GLU A 95 5.81 -4.63 24.20
C GLU A 95 5.79 -4.35 22.69
N ILE A 96 6.97 -4.19 22.07
CA ILE A 96 7.09 -4.00 20.63
C ILE A 96 6.56 -5.23 19.88
N ARG A 97 6.86 -6.43 20.37
CA ARG A 97 6.41 -7.68 19.74
C ARG A 97 4.88 -7.83 19.79
N ASP A 98 4.27 -7.44 20.90
CA ASP A 98 2.82 -7.47 21.05
C ASP A 98 2.13 -6.39 20.20
N LEU A 99 2.72 -5.20 20.09
CA LEU A 99 2.23 -4.18 19.16
C LEU A 99 2.31 -4.65 17.71
N LEU A 100 3.41 -5.30 17.30
CA LEU A 100 3.54 -5.86 15.96
C LEU A 100 2.48 -6.92 15.69
N ARG A 101 2.21 -7.83 16.64
CA ARG A 101 1.12 -8.81 16.53
C ARG A 101 -0.26 -8.15 16.41
N GLN A 102 -0.51 -7.07 17.13
CA GLN A 102 -1.77 -6.33 17.02
C GLN A 102 -1.92 -5.65 15.65
N ILE A 103 -0.84 -5.06 15.13
CA ILE A 103 -0.83 -4.45 13.80
C ILE A 103 -1.07 -5.51 12.72
N GLU A 104 -0.41 -6.67 12.81
CA GLU A 104 -0.59 -7.78 11.88
C GLU A 104 -2.03 -8.29 11.89
N LYS A 105 -2.63 -8.50 13.08
CA LYS A 105 -4.05 -8.87 13.21
C LYS A 105 -4.97 -7.82 12.59
N LYS A 106 -4.71 -6.53 12.81
CA LYS A 106 -5.48 -5.44 12.19
C LYS A 106 -5.31 -5.41 10.68
N GLN A 107 -4.11 -5.67 10.15
CA GLN A 107 -3.89 -5.77 8.71
C GLN A 107 -4.64 -6.94 8.10
N ILE A 108 -4.61 -8.12 8.73
CA ILE A 108 -5.36 -9.29 8.27
C ILE A 108 -6.87 -9.00 8.29
N GLN A 109 -7.38 -8.34 9.34
CA GLN A 109 -8.79 -7.93 9.41
C GLN A 109 -9.16 -6.87 8.36
N LEU A 110 -8.28 -5.91 8.09
CA LEU A 110 -8.50 -4.89 7.06
C LEU A 110 -8.45 -5.50 5.65
N LEU A 111 -7.51 -6.40 5.39
CA LEU A 111 -7.43 -7.13 4.13
C LEU A 111 -8.64 -8.05 3.95
N ALA A 112 -9.03 -8.78 5.00
CA ALA A 112 -10.25 -9.61 4.98
C ALA A 112 -11.50 -8.77 4.67
N LYS A 113 -11.64 -7.58 5.29
CA LYS A 113 -12.73 -6.63 5.00
C LYS A 113 -12.64 -6.00 3.60
N GLN A 114 -11.44 -5.79 3.07
CA GLN A 114 -11.25 -5.26 1.71
C GLN A 114 -11.58 -6.28 0.61
N THR A 115 -11.54 -7.58 0.91
CA THR A 115 -11.94 -8.63 -0.03
C THR A 115 -13.46 -8.64 -0.31
N GLU A 116 -14.28 -8.00 0.53
CA GLU A 116 -15.75 -8.01 0.40
C GLU A 116 -16.36 -6.77 -0.27
N GLN A 117 -15.57 -5.74 -0.58
CA GLN A 117 -16.04 -4.67 -1.45
C GLN A 117 -15.42 -4.83 -2.83
N PRO A 118 -16.16 -5.37 -3.82
CA PRO A 118 -15.73 -5.22 -5.19
C PRO A 118 -15.56 -3.72 -5.42
N PHE A 119 -14.38 -3.30 -5.88
CA PHE A 119 -14.21 -1.97 -6.45
C PHE A 119 -15.32 -1.83 -7.49
N LEU A 120 -16.33 -0.99 -7.21
CA LEU A 120 -17.50 -0.89 -8.06
C LEU A 120 -17.03 -0.73 -9.50
N THR A 121 -17.52 -1.60 -10.38
CA THR A 121 -17.16 -1.52 -11.79
C THR A 121 -17.56 -0.15 -12.34
N LEU A 122 -17.02 0.24 -13.49
CA LEU A 122 -17.37 1.52 -14.10
C LEU A 122 -18.89 1.61 -14.31
N GLU A 123 -19.51 0.52 -14.74
CA GLU A 123 -20.95 0.39 -14.99
C GLU A 123 -21.76 0.56 -13.71
N GLU A 124 -21.28 -0.03 -12.61
CA GLU A 124 -21.87 0.12 -11.28
C GLU A 124 -21.80 1.55 -10.76
N ARG A 125 -20.66 2.22 -10.95
CA ARG A 125 -20.52 3.64 -10.56
C ARG A 125 -21.43 4.55 -11.38
N ILE A 126 -21.52 4.32 -12.69
CA ILE A 126 -22.44 5.05 -13.57
C ILE A 126 -23.88 4.82 -13.13
N TYR A 127 -24.27 3.57 -12.82
CA TYR A 127 -25.62 3.24 -12.39
C TYR A 127 -25.99 3.84 -11.02
N GLN A 128 -25.10 3.79 -10.03
CA GLN A 128 -25.33 4.40 -8.71
C GLN A 128 -25.48 5.92 -8.83
N THR A 129 -24.64 6.56 -9.64
CA THR A 129 -24.68 8.01 -9.84
C THR A 129 -25.97 8.43 -10.57
N TYR A 130 -26.41 7.64 -11.57
CA TYR A 130 -27.73 7.80 -12.18
C TYR A 130 -28.87 7.65 -11.17
N LYS A 131 -28.80 6.66 -10.26
CA LYS A 131 -29.80 6.45 -9.20
C LYS A 131 -29.85 7.62 -8.21
N ASN A 132 -28.74 8.33 -8.03
CA ASN A 132 -28.66 9.54 -7.20
C ASN A 132 -29.26 10.79 -7.89
N GLY A 133 -29.80 10.65 -9.10
CA GLY A 133 -30.53 11.71 -9.81
C GLY A 133 -29.73 12.46 -10.86
N LEU A 134 -28.50 12.04 -11.17
CA LEU A 134 -27.73 12.63 -12.27
C LEU A 134 -28.31 12.19 -13.63
N GLY A 135 -28.48 13.17 -14.52
CA GLY A 135 -28.93 12.92 -15.88
C GLY A 135 -27.84 12.28 -16.75
N VAL A 136 -28.26 11.73 -17.89
CA VAL A 136 -27.37 10.99 -18.81
C VAL A 136 -26.27 11.89 -19.40
N ALA A 137 -26.58 13.18 -19.64
CA ALA A 137 -25.61 14.12 -20.20
C ALA A 137 -24.52 14.48 -19.19
N GLU A 138 -24.90 14.61 -17.92
CA GLU A 138 -24.00 14.88 -16.80
C GLU A 138 -23.09 13.69 -16.55
N LEU A 139 -23.63 12.47 -16.57
CA LEU A 139 -22.84 11.24 -16.49
C LEU A 139 -21.86 11.11 -17.68
N ALA A 140 -22.30 11.46 -18.89
CA ALA A 140 -21.42 11.46 -20.06
C ALA A 140 -20.21 12.39 -19.88
N ALA A 141 -20.46 13.59 -19.34
CA ALA A 141 -19.41 14.56 -19.03
C ALA A 141 -18.49 14.10 -17.88
N GLU A 142 -19.07 13.55 -16.80
CA GLU A 142 -18.33 13.11 -15.61
C GLU A 142 -17.44 11.90 -15.89
N PHE A 143 -17.95 10.93 -16.65
CA PHE A 143 -17.25 9.68 -16.95
C PHE A 143 -16.47 9.73 -18.27
N GLY A 144 -16.48 10.86 -18.98
CA GLY A 144 -15.76 11.04 -20.26
C GLY A 144 -16.24 10.10 -21.37
N ARG A 145 -17.56 9.83 -21.41
CA ARG A 145 -18.21 8.90 -22.34
C ARG A 145 -19.19 9.65 -23.23
N SER A 146 -19.53 9.06 -24.37
CA SER A 146 -20.62 9.57 -25.19
C SER A 146 -21.98 9.27 -24.54
N LYS A 147 -22.98 10.12 -24.80
CA LYS A 147 -24.34 9.94 -24.27
C LYS A 147 -24.92 8.55 -24.60
N GLY A 148 -24.70 8.08 -25.82
CA GLY A 148 -25.17 6.77 -26.27
C GLY A 148 -24.50 5.60 -25.54
N GLU A 149 -23.20 5.70 -25.22
CA GLU A 149 -22.52 4.68 -24.40
C GLU A 149 -23.08 4.62 -22.98
N VAL A 150 -23.34 5.78 -22.36
CA VAL A 150 -23.93 5.83 -21.01
C VAL A 150 -25.33 5.21 -21.00
N GLU A 151 -26.18 5.54 -21.98
CA GLU A 151 -27.51 4.93 -22.11
C GLU A 151 -27.43 3.42 -22.31
N LEU A 152 -26.51 2.95 -23.15
CA LEU A 152 -26.28 1.53 -23.37
C LEU A 152 -25.84 0.83 -22.09
N ILE A 153 -24.88 1.39 -21.35
CA ILE A 153 -24.41 0.85 -20.07
C ILE A 153 -25.56 0.75 -19.07
N LEU A 154 -26.37 1.81 -18.94
CA LEU A 154 -27.53 1.82 -18.03
C LEU A 154 -28.57 0.77 -18.43
N ASN A 155 -28.83 0.59 -19.72
CA ASN A 155 -29.78 -0.40 -20.22
C ASN A 155 -29.28 -1.83 -20.01
N LEU A 156 -28.01 -2.11 -20.33
CA LEU A 156 -27.39 -3.41 -20.11
C LEU A 156 -27.37 -3.76 -18.62
N TYR A 157 -27.04 -2.79 -17.76
CA TYR A 157 -27.02 -2.99 -16.31
C TYR A 157 -28.43 -3.28 -15.77
N LYS A 158 -29.45 -2.53 -16.22
CA LYS A 158 -30.86 -2.82 -15.88
C LYS A 158 -31.31 -4.20 -16.35
N SER A 159 -30.91 -4.64 -17.54
CA SER A 159 -31.23 -5.98 -18.05
C SER A 159 -30.56 -7.08 -17.24
N LYS A 160 -29.27 -6.91 -16.89
CA LYS A 160 -28.56 -7.85 -16.00
C LYS A 160 -29.21 -7.97 -14.63
N LEU A 161 -29.67 -6.86 -14.04
CA LEU A 161 -30.40 -6.89 -12.78
C LEU A 161 -31.76 -7.60 -12.89
N LYS A 162 -32.43 -7.51 -14.04
CA LYS A 162 -33.69 -8.22 -14.28
C LYS A 162 -33.50 -9.73 -14.50
N GLU A 163 -32.43 -10.13 -15.19
CA GLU A 163 -32.09 -11.53 -15.44
C GLU A 163 -31.46 -12.22 -14.21
N GLY A 164 -30.73 -11.46 -13.40
CA GLY A 164 -30.05 -11.93 -12.20
C GLY A 164 -30.79 -11.68 -10.89
N GLY A 165 -32.12 -11.49 -10.92
CA GLY A 165 -32.98 -11.15 -9.77
C GLY A 165 -33.10 -12.22 -8.67
N ARG A 166 -31.98 -12.64 -8.09
CA ARG A 166 -31.83 -13.11 -6.71
C ARG A 166 -30.60 -12.44 -6.11
N LEU A 167 -30.82 -11.27 -5.52
CA LEU A 167 -30.05 -10.77 -4.38
C LEU A 167 -31.05 -10.33 -3.31
#